data_AF-A0A9D4YL62-F1
#
_entry.id   AF-A0A9D4YL62-F1
#
_cell.length_a   1.000
_cell.length_b   1.000
_cell.length_c   1.000
_cell.angle_alpha   90.00
_cell.angle_beta   90.00
_cell.angle_gamma   90.00
#
_symmetry.space_group_name_H-M   'P 1'
#
loop_
_entity.id
_entity.type
_entity.pdbx_description
1 polymer ?
#
loop_
_entity_poly.entity_id
_entity_poly.type
_entity_poly.pdbx_seq_one_letter_code
_entity_poly.pdbx_strand_id
1 'polypeptide(L)'
;MEKQKEMKVVEGLDLERYMGRWYEIASFPSRDQPKDGANTRATYKLNTDGTVDVLNETWSGGKRGFIQGSAFKANPNNDEAKFKVKFYLPPFLPIIPVTGNYWVLFIAHDYHYALIGEPTKKSLWGDSFR
;
A
#
# COMPACT_ATOMS: atom_id res chain seq x y z
N MET A 1 -16.28 27.20 4.14
CA MET A 1 -15.91 25.77 4.02
C MET A 1 -15.07 25.62 2.76
N GLU A 2 -13.75 25.52 2.89
CA GLU A 2 -12.89 25.22 1.73
C GLU A 2 -13.19 23.80 1.24
N LYS A 3 -13.63 23.69 -0.01
CA LYS A 3 -13.81 22.41 -0.68
C LYS A 3 -12.43 21.79 -0.82
N GLN A 4 -12.11 20.82 0.03
CA GLN A 4 -10.80 20.16 0.03
C GLN A 4 -10.54 19.63 -1.38
N LYS A 5 -9.52 20.17 -2.07
CA LYS A 5 -9.16 19.78 -3.43
C LYS A 5 -8.82 18.29 -3.41
N GLU A 6 -9.61 17.49 -4.11
CA GLU A 6 -9.42 16.05 -4.21
C GLU A 6 -8.00 15.77 -4.71
N MET A 7 -7.30 14.85 -4.04
CA MET A 7 -5.95 14.47 -4.44
C MET A 7 -6.03 13.74 -5.77
N LYS A 8 -5.27 14.23 -6.75
CA LYS A 8 -5.10 13.52 -8.02
C LYS A 8 -4.34 12.21 -7.75
N VAL A 9 -4.81 11.15 -8.39
CA VAL A 9 -4.18 9.83 -8.38
C VAL A 9 -3.66 9.53 -9.78
N VAL A 10 -2.78 8.54 -9.89
CA VAL A 10 -2.38 7.98 -11.18
C VAL A 10 -3.62 7.37 -11.86
N GLU A 11 -3.73 7.61 -13.15
CA GLU A 11 -4.67 6.92 -14.04
C GLU A 11 -3.87 5.98 -14.95
N GLY A 12 -4.44 4.83 -15.32
CA GLY A 12 -3.79 3.90 -16.25
C GLY A 12 -2.60 3.15 -15.64
N LEU A 13 -2.65 2.88 -14.34
CA LEU A 13 -1.59 2.13 -13.66
C LEU A 13 -1.49 0.71 -14.25
N ASP A 14 -0.38 0.41 -14.93
CA ASP A 14 -0.01 -0.95 -15.30
C ASP A 14 0.26 -1.78 -14.03
N LEU A 15 -0.71 -2.64 -13.67
CA LEU A 15 -0.61 -3.49 -12.50
C LEU A 15 0.49 -4.53 -12.62
N GLU A 16 0.74 -5.08 -13.82
CA GLU A 16 1.76 -6.11 -14.01
C GLU A 16 3.15 -5.55 -13.71
N ARG A 17 3.43 -4.33 -14.17
CA ARG A 17 4.68 -3.62 -13.86
C ARG A 17 4.79 -3.16 -12.41
N TYR A 18 3.66 -2.99 -11.72
CA TYR A 18 3.63 -2.60 -10.31
C TYR A 18 3.91 -3.78 -9.37
N MET A 19 3.80 -5.03 -9.85
CA MET A 19 4.05 -6.22 -9.04
C MET A 19 5.52 -6.38 -8.66
N GLY A 20 5.78 -7.20 -7.65
CA GLY A 20 7.11 -7.41 -7.11
C GLY A 20 7.31 -6.67 -5.80
N ARG A 21 8.55 -6.31 -5.49
CA ARG A 21 8.93 -5.81 -4.16
C ARG A 21 9.20 -4.32 -4.16
N TRP A 22 8.55 -3.65 -3.24
CA TRP A 22 8.72 -2.24 -2.94
C TRP A 22 9.27 -2.06 -1.54
N TYR A 23 10.27 -1.21 -1.41
CA TYR A 23 10.90 -0.82 -0.16
C TYR A 23 10.42 0.56 0.24
N GLU A 24 9.93 0.67 1.48
CA GLU A 24 9.51 1.94 2.04
C GLU A 24 10.76 2.79 2.33
N ILE A 25 10.88 3.92 1.62
CA ILE A 25 12.02 4.86 1.76
C ILE A 25 11.69 6.06 2.63
N ALA A 26 10.40 6.39 2.76
CA ALA A 26 9.90 7.41 3.65
C ALA A 26 8.44 7.15 3.98
N SER A 27 8.03 7.32 5.23
CA SER A 27 6.63 7.31 5.61
C SER A 27 6.34 8.38 6.65
N PHE A 28 5.10 8.86 6.68
CA PHE A 28 4.66 9.59 7.86
C PHE A 28 4.59 8.63 9.04
N PRO A 29 5.02 9.05 10.25
CA PRO A 29 4.99 8.20 11.42
C PRO A 29 3.60 7.60 11.63
N SER A 30 3.47 6.31 11.37
CA SER A 30 2.23 5.56 11.58
C SER A 30 2.27 4.89 12.94
N ARG A 31 1.12 4.73 13.59
CA ARG A 31 1.03 3.98 14.86
C ARG A 31 1.21 2.47 14.65
N ASP A 32 1.08 2.02 13.41
CA ASP A 32 1.06 0.61 13.03
C ASP A 32 2.46 0.05 12.72
N GLN A 33 3.49 0.91 12.71
CA GLN A 33 4.88 0.51 12.50
C GLN A 33 5.76 0.75 13.73
N PRO A 34 6.70 -0.17 14.03
CA PRO A 34 7.66 0.04 15.09
C PRO A 34 8.57 1.23 14.75
N LYS A 35 8.87 2.06 15.76
CA LYS A 35 9.72 3.26 15.60
C LYS A 35 11.15 2.93 15.17
N ASP A 36 11.61 1.71 15.44
CA ASP A 36 12.91 1.16 15.04
C ASP A 36 12.80 0.19 13.85
N GLY A 37 11.69 0.22 13.12
CA GLY A 37 11.47 -0.58 11.92
C GLY A 37 12.54 -0.32 10.86
N ALA A 38 13.19 -1.39 10.40
CA ALA A 38 14.17 -1.40 9.34
C ALA A 38 13.76 -2.38 8.23
N ASN A 39 14.23 -2.12 7.00
CA ASN A 39 13.91 -2.95 5.83
C ASN A 39 12.41 -3.18 5.62
N THR A 40 11.60 -2.16 5.93
CA THR A 40 10.16 -2.22 5.70
C THR A 40 9.89 -2.31 4.20
N ARG A 41 9.07 -3.28 3.81
CA ARG A 41 8.79 -3.57 2.41
C ARG A 41 7.40 -4.16 2.22
N ALA A 42 6.86 -3.95 1.03
CA ALA A 42 5.65 -4.59 0.53
C ALA A 42 6.01 -5.45 -0.68
N THR A 43 5.47 -6.66 -0.76
CA THR A 43 5.53 -7.50 -1.96
C THR A 43 4.14 -7.72 -2.50
N TYR A 44 3.94 -7.39 -3.78
CA TYR A 44 2.68 -7.48 -4.48
C TYR A 44 2.70 -8.61 -5.51
N LYS A 45 1.63 -9.39 -5.56
CA LYS A 45 1.44 -10.45 -6.56
C LYS A 45 0.03 -10.37 -7.14
N LEU A 46 -0.07 -10.31 -8.46
CA LEU A 46 -1.34 -10.26 -9.18
C LEU A 46 -1.95 -11.67 -9.26
N ASN A 47 -3.24 -11.76 -8.93
CA ASN A 47 -4.03 -12.98 -9.03
C ASN A 47 -4.83 -13.00 -10.34
N THR A 48 -5.28 -14.19 -10.75
CA THR A 48 -6.03 -14.39 -12.00
C THR A 48 -7.41 -13.72 -12.00
N ASP A 49 -7.95 -13.41 -10.81
CA ASP A 49 -9.22 -12.72 -10.64
C ASP A 49 -9.07 -11.17 -10.60
N GLY A 50 -7.86 -10.67 -10.79
CA GLY A 50 -7.53 -9.24 -10.75
C GLY A 50 -7.34 -8.66 -9.35
N THR A 51 -7.42 -9.48 -8.29
CA THR A 51 -6.99 -9.07 -6.95
C THR A 51 -5.46 -9.12 -6.83
N VAL A 52 -4.92 -8.44 -5.82
CA VAL A 52 -3.48 -8.42 -5.55
C VAL A 52 -3.21 -8.94 -4.14
N ASP A 53 -2.40 -9.98 -4.02
CA ASP A 53 -1.87 -10.40 -2.72
C ASP A 53 -0.86 -9.37 -2.22
N VAL A 54 -0.96 -9.02 -0.94
CA VAL A 54 -0.09 -8.04 -0.28
C VAL A 54 0.62 -8.71 0.88
N LEU A 55 1.95 -8.69 0.87
CA LEU A 55 2.79 -9.09 1.99
C LEU A 55 3.62 -7.90 2.45
N ASN A 56 3.29 -7.38 3.63
CA ASN A 56 4.08 -6.34 4.30
C ASN A 56 5.00 -6.98 5.33
N GLU A 57 6.25 -6.54 5.34
CA GLU A 57 7.29 -7.05 6.22
C GLU A 57 8.10 -5.90 6.81
N THR A 58 8.52 -6.04 8.06
CA THR A 58 9.44 -5.10 8.72
C THR A 58 10.33 -5.86 9.70
N TRP A 59 11.53 -5.34 9.97
CA TRP A 59 12.44 -5.89 10.96
C TRP A 59 12.60 -4.90 12.12
N SER A 60 12.45 -5.37 13.34
CA SER A 60 12.67 -4.60 14.58
C SER A 60 13.31 -5.50 15.62
N GLY A 61 14.35 -4.99 16.31
CA GLY A 61 15.11 -5.78 17.29
C GLY A 61 15.67 -7.13 16.76
N GLY A 62 16.03 -7.21 15.48
CA GLY A 62 16.51 -8.45 14.85
C GLY A 62 15.43 -9.50 14.54
N LYS A 63 14.15 -9.19 14.79
CA LYS A 63 13.02 -10.07 14.49
C LYS A 63 12.24 -9.53 13.29
N ARG A 64 11.76 -10.45 12.44
CA ARG A 64 10.86 -10.14 11.32
C ARG A 64 9.42 -10.12 11.81
N GLY A 65 8.74 -8.99 11.64
CA GLY A 65 7.29 -8.88 11.66
C GLY A 65 6.75 -8.93 10.24
N PHE A 66 5.58 -9.54 10.04
CA PHE A 66 4.92 -9.54 8.75
C PHE A 66 3.39 -9.57 8.90
N ILE A 67 2.70 -9.08 7.89
CA ILE A 67 1.25 -9.16 7.77
C ILE A 67 0.86 -9.42 6.32
N GLN A 68 -0.13 -10.28 6.13
CA GLN A 68 -0.64 -10.67 4.82
C GLN A 68 -2.06 -10.14 4.61
N GLY A 69 -2.35 -9.82 3.37
CA GLY A 69 -3.61 -9.23 2.97
C GLY A 69 -3.87 -9.35 1.49
N SER A 70 -4.96 -8.73 1.07
CA SER A 70 -5.32 -8.60 -0.34
C SER A 70 -5.77 -7.18 -0.67
N ALA A 71 -5.53 -6.76 -1.90
CA ALA A 71 -5.93 -5.48 -2.44
C ALA A 71 -6.81 -5.66 -3.68
N PHE A 72 -7.75 -4.74 -3.87
CA PHE A 72 -8.65 -4.70 -5.03
C PHE A 72 -9.02 -3.26 -5.37
N LYS A 73 -9.33 -3.00 -6.66
CA LYS A 73 -9.76 -1.66 -7.12
C LYS A 73 -10.98 -1.19 -6.32
N ALA A 74 -10.94 0.06 -5.87
CA ALA A 74 -12.07 0.69 -5.16
C ALA A 74 -13.26 0.94 -6.09
N ASN A 75 -13.01 1.23 -7.36
CA ASN A 75 -13.99 1.31 -8.43
C ASN A 75 -13.45 0.60 -9.68
N PRO A 76 -14.05 -0.52 -10.13
CA PRO A 76 -13.58 -1.24 -11.32
C PRO A 76 -13.90 -0.51 -12.63
N ASN A 77 -14.82 0.46 -12.61
CA ASN A 77 -15.32 1.14 -13.81
C ASN A 77 -14.52 2.39 -14.18
N ASN A 78 -13.45 2.72 -13.44
CA ASN A 78 -12.57 3.83 -13.78
C ASN A 78 -11.10 3.41 -13.75
N ASP A 79 -10.27 4.29 -14.29
CA ASP A 79 -8.85 4.03 -14.45
C ASP A 79 -7.99 4.57 -13.30
N GLU A 80 -8.63 5.09 -12.26
CA GLU A 80 -7.97 5.64 -11.10
C GLU A 80 -7.27 4.53 -10.29
N ALA A 81 -6.03 4.77 -9.90
CA ALA A 81 -5.22 3.90 -9.05
C ALA A 81 -5.62 3.98 -7.56
N LYS A 82 -6.93 3.85 -7.29
CA LYS A 82 -7.52 3.82 -5.95
C LYS A 82 -7.84 2.37 -5.59
N PHE A 83 -7.20 1.85 -4.56
CA PHE A 83 -7.38 0.49 -4.07
C PHE A 83 -7.88 0.48 -2.63
N LYS A 84 -8.52 -0.64 -2.27
CA LYS A 84 -8.79 -1.01 -0.88
C LYS A 84 -7.92 -2.20 -0.53
N VAL A 85 -7.25 -2.13 0.61
CA VAL A 85 -6.43 -3.22 1.14
C VAL A 85 -7.12 -3.81 2.36
N LYS A 86 -7.03 -5.13 2.52
CA LYS A 86 -7.55 -5.88 3.66
C LYS A 86 -6.42 -6.68 4.27
N PHE A 87 -6.13 -6.47 5.55
CA PHE A 87 -5.14 -7.25 6.28
C PHE A 87 -5.80 -8.17 7.32
N TYR A 88 -5.23 -9.35 7.48
CA TYR A 88 -5.66 -10.35 8.45
C TYR A 88 -4.68 -10.38 9.64
N LEU A 89 -5.19 -10.19 10.86
CA LEU A 89 -4.43 -10.13 12.11
C LEU A 89 -4.68 -11.40 12.97
N PRO A 90 -3.91 -12.48 12.78
CA PRO A 90 -3.95 -13.63 13.69
C PRO A 90 -3.14 -13.38 14.98
N PRO A 91 -3.48 -13.98 16.14
CA PRO A 91 -4.66 -14.80 16.45
C PRO A 91 -5.79 -14.03 17.16
N PHE A 92 -5.61 -12.74 17.50
CA PHE A 92 -6.50 -12.03 18.43
C PHE A 92 -7.69 -11.30 17.77
N LEU A 93 -7.70 -11.10 16.45
CA LEU A 93 -8.74 -10.33 15.74
C LEU A 93 -9.43 -11.11 14.58
N PRO A 94 -9.85 -12.38 14.75
CA PRO A 94 -10.37 -13.18 13.62
C PRO A 94 -11.72 -12.70 13.05
N ILE A 95 -12.34 -11.63 13.54
CA ILE A 95 -13.73 -11.27 13.22
C ILE A 95 -13.84 -10.03 12.31
N ILE A 96 -12.84 -9.15 12.24
CA ILE A 96 -12.92 -7.93 11.41
C ILE A 96 -11.59 -7.69 10.68
N PRO A 97 -11.54 -7.82 9.34
CA PRO A 97 -10.36 -7.43 8.58
C PRO A 97 -10.14 -5.92 8.70
N VAL A 98 -8.90 -5.51 8.96
CA VAL A 98 -8.54 -4.08 8.91
C VAL A 98 -8.51 -3.68 7.45
N THR A 99 -9.32 -2.69 7.10
CA THR A 99 -9.40 -2.18 5.74
C THR A 99 -8.77 -0.80 5.65
N GLY A 100 -7.94 -0.60 4.63
CA GLY A 100 -7.23 0.65 4.38
C GLY A 100 -7.43 1.13 2.95
N ASN A 101 -7.30 2.45 2.75
CA ASN A 101 -7.20 3.02 1.41
C ASN A 101 -5.74 2.95 0.96
N TYR A 102 -5.51 2.62 -0.31
CA TYR A 102 -4.20 2.62 -0.93
C TYR A 102 -4.31 3.33 -2.27
N TRP A 103 -3.90 4.59 -2.31
CA TRP A 103 -4.01 5.42 -3.50
C TRP A 103 -2.61 5.70 -4.04
N VAL A 104 -2.35 5.31 -5.29
CA VAL A 104 -1.09 5.65 -5.95
C VAL A 104 -1.22 7.09 -6.46
N LEU A 105 -0.54 8.02 -5.78
CA LEU A 105 -0.55 9.44 -6.08
C LEU A 105 0.43 9.80 -7.20
N PHE A 106 1.52 9.04 -7.29
CA PHE A 106 2.55 9.19 -8.33
C PHE A 106 3.25 7.85 -8.56
N ILE A 107 3.67 7.60 -9.80
CA ILE A 107 4.52 6.50 -10.20
C ILE A 107 5.52 7.03 -11.23
N ALA A 108 6.80 6.74 -11.07
CA ALA A 108 7.81 7.06 -12.06
C ALA A 108 7.60 6.19 -13.32
N HIS A 109 7.96 6.71 -14.50
CA HIS A 109 7.77 5.99 -15.77
C HIS A 109 8.47 4.62 -15.84
N ASP A 110 9.57 4.47 -15.12
CA ASP A 110 10.34 3.23 -15.00
C ASP A 110 9.83 2.29 -13.90
N TYR A 111 8.82 2.70 -13.12
CA TYR A 111 8.25 1.96 -11.99
C TYR A 111 9.27 1.73 -10.86
N HIS A 112 10.28 2.59 -10.72
CA HIS A 112 11.23 2.49 -9.61
C HIS A 112 10.86 3.30 -8.37
N TYR A 113 9.94 4.26 -8.51
CA TYR A 113 9.50 5.13 -7.41
C TYR A 113 8.00 5.34 -7.46
N ALA A 114 7.35 5.15 -6.32
CA ALA A 114 5.93 5.39 -6.16
C ALA A 114 5.67 6.27 -4.94
N LEU A 115 4.64 7.11 -5.03
CA LEU A 115 4.08 7.83 -3.89
C LEU A 115 2.68 7.29 -3.63
N ILE A 116 2.46 6.81 -2.42
CA ILE A 116 1.20 6.22 -1.98
C ILE A 116 0.62 7.10 -0.87
N GLY A 117 -0.69 7.25 -0.84
CA GLY A 117 -1.38 7.93 0.24
C GLY A 117 -2.83 7.50 0.42
N GLU A 118 -3.55 8.31 1.18
CA GLU A 118 -4.97 8.11 1.47
C GLU A 118 -5.75 9.43 1.41
N PRO A 119 -7.08 9.43 1.18
CA PRO A 119 -7.88 10.63 0.93
C PRO A 119 -7.74 11.74 1.97
N THR A 120 -7.51 11.39 3.23
CA THR A 120 -7.48 12.36 4.34
C THR A 120 -6.13 13.04 4.55
N LYS A 121 -5.10 12.72 3.73
CA LYS A 121 -3.70 13.17 3.89
C LYS A 121 -3.07 12.82 5.25
N LYS A 122 -3.67 11.92 6.03
CA LYS A 122 -3.17 11.53 7.36
C LYS A 122 -2.04 10.49 7.28
N SER A 123 -1.94 9.77 6.17
CA SER A 123 -0.91 8.76 5.91
C SER A 123 -0.34 8.94 4.49
N LEU A 124 0.99 8.92 4.36
CA LEU A 124 1.75 9.01 3.11
C LEU A 124 2.94 8.07 3.21
N TRP A 125 3.23 7.38 2.11
CA TRP A 125 4.30 6.40 1.98
C TRP A 125 5.03 6.66 0.66
N GLY A 126 6.34 6.78 0.71
CA GLY A 126 7.23 6.79 -0.44
C GLY A 126 7.88 5.43 -0.55
N ASP A 127 7.67 4.76 -1.68
CA ASP A 127 8.18 3.43 -1.95
C ASP A 127 9.20 3.47 -3.11
N SER A 128 10.21 2.60 -3.03
CA SER A 128 11.20 2.37 -4.09
C SER A 128 11.25 0.90 -4.50
N PHE A 129 11.30 0.62 -5.79
CA PHE A 129 11.43 -0.74 -6.31
C PHE A 129 12.91 -1.16 -6.36
N ARG A 130 13.20 -2.44 -6.11
CA ARG A 130 14.51 -3.06 -6.38
C ARG A 130 14.36 -4.46 -6.94
#